data_AF-A0A7V2AUQ2-F1
#
_entry.id   AF-A0A7V2AUQ2-F1
#
_cell.length_a   1.000
_cell.length_b   1.000
_cell.length_c   1.000
_cell.angle_alpha   90.00
_cell.angle_beta   90.00
_cell.angle_gamma   90.00
#
_symmetry.space_group_name_H-M   'P 1'
#
loop_
_entity.id
_entity.type
_entity.pdbx_description
1 polymer ?
#
loop_
_entity_poly.entity_id
_entity_poly.type
_entity_poly.pdbx_seq_one_letter_code
_entity_poly.pdbx_strand_id
1 'polypeptide(L)'
;ILMDRKDYAGAARCFERYLASYPDSSGAADVMLSLGTAYEEMGKTKEAVENYRRFQERYPMSRLKTTVTWKLENLLFRTAEESIEEGRLDEAKLALEDLAAGASARQVREKANFLLGGIAEQTGDREAALRYYREVVNLNLGESGRLLEKAKERIEELELARKRE
;
A
#
# COMPACT_ATOMS: atom_id res chain seq x y z
N ILE A 1 21.03 31.11 5.88
CA ILE A 1 21.62 29.74 5.94
C ILE A 1 20.47 28.79 5.65
N LEU A 2 20.46 28.18 4.46
CA LEU A 2 19.34 27.39 3.94
C LEU A 2 19.15 26.11 4.78
N MET A 3 17.92 25.92 5.26
CA MET A 3 17.48 24.80 6.08
C MET A 3 17.57 23.46 5.32
N ASP A 4 18.27 22.50 5.91
CA ASP A 4 17.81 21.14 6.25
C ASP A 4 17.00 20.30 5.21
N ARG A 5 17.18 20.55 3.92
CA ARG A 5 16.97 19.49 2.92
C ARG A 5 18.24 18.65 2.89
N LYS A 6 18.28 17.56 3.68
CA LYS A 6 19.18 16.43 3.41
C LYS A 6 19.15 16.20 1.90
N ASP A 7 20.30 16.24 1.24
CA ASP A 7 20.38 16.19 -0.24
C ASP A 7 20.00 14.78 -0.74
N TYR A 8 18.71 14.45 -0.66
CA TYR A 8 18.15 13.17 -1.06
C TYR A 8 18.32 12.95 -2.56
N ALA A 9 18.30 14.03 -3.35
CA ALA A 9 18.56 13.96 -4.79
C ALA A 9 20.02 13.56 -5.08
N GLY A 10 20.98 14.17 -4.40
CA GLY A 10 22.39 13.78 -4.49
C GLY A 10 22.64 12.36 -3.98
N ALA A 11 22.03 11.99 -2.86
CA ALA A 11 22.11 10.65 -2.30
C ALA A 11 21.54 9.60 -3.28
N ALA A 12 20.36 9.84 -3.85
CA ALA A 12 19.75 8.96 -4.83
C ALA A 12 20.67 8.72 -6.03
N ARG A 13 21.25 9.78 -6.62
CA ARG A 13 22.22 9.64 -7.73
C ARG A 13 23.44 8.80 -7.35
N CYS A 14 23.97 9.00 -6.14
CA CYS A 14 25.11 8.20 -5.65
C CYS A 14 24.73 6.73 -5.46
N PHE A 15 23.55 6.45 -4.92
CA PHE A 15 23.04 5.09 -4.73
C PHE A 15 22.76 4.39 -6.06
N GLU A 16 22.15 5.08 -7.04
CA GLU A 16 21.95 4.56 -8.39
C GLU A 16 23.28 4.17 -9.05
N ARG A 17 24.29 5.05 -8.98
CA ARG A 17 25.61 4.76 -9.52
C ARG A 17 26.28 3.57 -8.82
N TYR A 18 26.13 3.49 -7.49
CA TYR A 18 26.64 2.36 -6.72
C TYR A 18 25.98 1.05 -7.15
N LEU A 19 24.65 1.00 -7.25
CA LEU A 19 23.91 -0.19 -7.65
C LEU A 19 24.16 -0.60 -9.10
N ALA A 20 24.45 0.36 -9.99
CA ALA A 20 24.86 0.08 -11.36
C ALA A 20 26.27 -0.54 -11.44
N SER A 21 27.19 -0.09 -10.58
CA SER A 21 28.59 -0.53 -10.59
C SER A 21 28.82 -1.81 -9.77
N TYR A 22 28.03 -2.01 -8.71
CA TYR A 22 28.20 -3.08 -7.73
C TYR A 22 26.87 -3.79 -7.41
N PRO A 23 26.16 -4.32 -8.43
CA PRO A 23 24.79 -4.83 -8.27
C PRO A 23 24.67 -6.03 -7.32
N ASP A 24 25.73 -6.84 -7.17
CA ASP A 24 25.76 -8.05 -6.33
C ASP A 24 26.63 -7.90 -5.08
N SER A 25 26.99 -6.66 -4.72
CA SER A 25 27.76 -6.42 -3.50
C SER A 25 26.95 -6.75 -2.24
N SER A 26 27.66 -7.11 -1.16
CA SER A 26 27.04 -7.39 0.13
C SER A 26 26.24 -6.21 0.71
N GLY A 27 26.55 -4.98 0.29
CA GLY A 27 25.84 -3.76 0.68
C GLY A 27 24.71 -3.33 -0.27
N ALA A 28 24.52 -4.02 -1.41
CA ALA A 28 23.54 -3.60 -2.41
C ALA A 28 22.10 -3.59 -1.88
N ALA A 29 21.76 -4.50 -0.95
CA ALA A 29 20.47 -4.50 -0.27
C ALA A 29 20.26 -3.24 0.60
N ASP A 30 21.22 -2.90 1.46
CA ASP A 30 21.16 -1.70 2.31
C ASP A 30 21.09 -0.42 1.47
N VAL A 31 21.80 -0.38 0.33
CA VAL A 31 21.76 0.75 -0.61
C VAL A 31 20.41 0.83 -1.34
N MET A 32 19.81 -0.28 -1.74
CA MET A 32 18.46 -0.27 -2.34
C MET A 32 17.41 0.25 -1.36
N LEU A 33 17.40 -0.22 -0.11
CA LEU A 33 16.51 0.33 0.93
C LEU A 33 16.72 1.85 1.10
N SER A 34 17.97 2.31 1.13
CA SER A 34 18.31 3.72 1.25
C SER A 34 17.86 4.55 0.05
N LEU A 35 17.94 3.99 -1.16
CA LEU A 35 17.47 4.62 -2.40
C LEU A 35 15.95 4.77 -2.41
N GLY A 36 15.20 3.71 -2.07
CA GLY A 36 13.74 3.80 -1.92
C GLY A 36 13.33 4.87 -0.90
N THR A 37 14.04 4.97 0.23
CA THR A 37 13.76 5.99 1.24
C THR A 37 14.09 7.40 0.73
N ALA A 38 15.18 7.58 -0.01
CA ALA A 38 15.47 8.86 -0.64
C ALA A 38 14.38 9.27 -1.64
N TYR A 39 13.82 8.33 -2.41
CA TYR A 39 12.69 8.60 -3.28
C TYR A 39 11.43 9.00 -2.51
N GLU A 40 11.11 8.33 -1.41
CA GLU A 40 9.99 8.72 -0.55
C GLU A 40 10.11 10.17 -0.05
N GLU A 41 11.28 10.53 0.47
CA GLU A 41 11.55 11.86 1.02
C GLU A 41 11.54 12.97 -0.05
N MET A 42 11.74 12.59 -1.32
CA MET A 42 11.62 13.48 -2.47
C MET A 42 10.19 13.59 -3.01
N GLY A 43 9.22 12.87 -2.44
CA GLY A 43 7.86 12.78 -2.98
C GLY A 43 7.76 11.98 -4.28
N LYS A 44 8.82 11.24 -4.63
CA LYS A 44 8.90 10.38 -5.82
C LYS A 44 8.29 9.01 -5.53
N THR A 45 6.98 9.02 -5.23
CA THR A 45 6.24 7.83 -4.77
C THR A 45 6.36 6.66 -5.75
N LYS A 46 6.26 6.91 -7.06
CA LYS A 46 6.36 5.86 -8.09
C LYS A 46 7.73 5.20 -8.08
N GLU A 47 8.80 5.99 -8.07
CA GLU A 47 10.17 5.48 -8.03
C GLU A 47 10.46 4.73 -6.71
N ALA A 48 9.94 5.20 -5.58
CA ALA A 48 10.06 4.52 -4.30
C ALA A 48 9.39 3.14 -4.30
N VAL A 49 8.13 3.06 -4.77
CA VAL A 49 7.38 1.80 -4.89
C VAL A 49 8.11 0.81 -5.79
N GLU A 50 8.55 1.24 -6.97
CA GLU A 50 9.28 0.38 -7.90
C GLU A 50 10.61 -0.11 -7.29
N ASN A 51 11.33 0.76 -6.59
CA ASN A 51 12.57 0.38 -5.92
C ASN A 51 12.35 -0.69 -4.83
N TYR A 52 11.31 -0.52 -4.00
CA TYR A 52 10.98 -1.51 -2.97
C TYR A 52 10.51 -2.84 -3.52
N ARG A 53 9.74 -2.85 -4.61
CA ARG A 53 9.36 -4.10 -5.29
C ARG A 53 10.57 -4.82 -5.86
N ARG A 54 11.47 -4.09 -6.53
CA ARG A 54 12.76 -4.62 -7.00
C ARG A 54 13.60 -5.18 -5.85
N PHE A 55 13.59 -4.53 -4.68
CA PHE A 55 14.25 -5.06 -3.50
C PHE A 55 13.64 -6.41 -3.10
N GLN A 56 12.31 -6.52 -3.02
CA GLN A 56 11.62 -7.75 -2.62
C GLN A 56 11.89 -8.92 -3.58
N GLU A 57 11.98 -8.63 -4.88
CA GLU A 57 12.33 -9.60 -5.92
C GLU A 57 13.79 -10.05 -5.83
N ARG A 58 14.72 -9.10 -5.65
CA ARG A 58 16.16 -9.39 -5.66
C ARG A 58 16.67 -9.96 -4.34
N TYR A 59 16.08 -9.56 -3.23
CA TYR A 59 16.52 -9.90 -1.87
C TYR A 59 15.41 -10.51 -1.00
N PRO A 60 14.72 -11.58 -1.46
CA PRO A 60 13.57 -12.15 -0.75
C PRO A 60 13.92 -12.81 0.59
N MET A 61 15.21 -13.03 0.87
CA MET A 61 15.73 -13.61 2.12
C MET A 61 16.56 -12.61 2.94
N SER A 62 16.62 -11.33 2.54
CA SER A 62 17.36 -10.32 3.30
C SER A 62 16.72 -10.06 4.65
N ARG A 63 17.55 -9.83 5.68
CA ARG A 63 17.12 -9.34 7.00
C ARG A 63 16.31 -8.03 6.91
N LEU A 64 16.48 -7.26 5.84
CA LEU A 64 15.78 -5.99 5.61
C LEU A 64 14.41 -6.17 4.94
N LYS A 65 14.04 -7.39 4.52
CA LYS A 65 12.77 -7.64 3.83
C LYS A 65 11.58 -7.11 4.60
N THR A 66 11.49 -7.39 5.89
CA THR A 66 10.39 -6.91 6.74
C THR A 66 10.33 -5.39 6.76
N THR A 67 11.47 -4.71 6.85
CA THR A 67 11.56 -3.24 6.81
C THR A 67 11.09 -2.67 5.48
N VAL A 68 11.52 -3.27 4.36
CA VAL A 68 11.11 -2.84 3.02
C VAL A 68 9.63 -3.09 2.77
N THR A 69 9.11 -4.25 3.19
CA THR A 69 7.68 -4.55 3.13
C THR A 69 6.87 -3.53 3.93
N TRP A 70 7.28 -3.23 5.17
CA TRP A 70 6.61 -2.21 5.98
C TRP A 70 6.65 -0.84 5.31
N LYS A 71 7.79 -0.42 4.74
CA LYS A 71 7.91 0.87 4.02
C LYS A 71 7.00 0.95 2.80
N LEU A 72 6.99 -0.09 1.97
CA LEU A 72 6.12 -0.17 0.81
C LEU A 72 4.63 -0.11 1.22
N GLU A 73 4.22 -0.92 2.20
CA GLU A 73 2.84 -0.95 2.67
C GLU A 73 2.40 0.42 3.25
N ASN A 74 3.25 1.08 4.04
CA ASN A 74 2.95 2.42 4.58
C ASN A 74 2.86 3.49 3.49
N LEU A 75 3.76 3.44 2.50
CA LEU A 75 3.77 4.38 1.39
C LEU A 75 2.47 4.26 0.56
N LEU A 76 2.05 3.04 0.25
CA LEU A 76 0.80 2.78 -0.46
C LEU A 76 -0.41 3.23 0.35
N PHE A 77 -0.42 3.00 1.67
CA PHE A 77 -1.52 3.47 2.52
C PHE A 77 -1.63 4.99 2.55
N ARG A 78 -0.50 5.68 2.74
CA ARG A 78 -0.47 7.14 2.74
C ARG A 78 -0.95 7.70 1.40
N THR A 79 -0.50 7.09 0.30
CA THR A 79 -0.94 7.47 -1.06
C THR A 79 -2.44 7.29 -1.23
N ALA A 80 -3.00 6.19 -0.72
CA ALA A 80 -4.44 5.94 -0.76
C ALA A 80 -5.22 6.94 0.09
N GLU A 81 -4.80 7.21 1.33
CA GLU A 81 -5.47 8.15 2.24
C GLU A 81 -5.46 9.57 1.66
N GLU A 82 -4.31 10.05 1.19
CA GLU A 82 -4.18 11.35 0.51
C GLU A 82 -5.07 11.44 -0.73
N SER A 83 -5.10 10.39 -1.55
CA SER A 83 -5.93 10.35 -2.75
C SER A 83 -7.43 10.32 -2.43
N ILE A 84 -7.85 9.68 -1.32
CA ILE A 84 -9.23 9.73 -0.84
C ILE A 84 -9.60 11.14 -0.40
N GLU A 85 -8.74 11.79 0.40
CA GLU A 85 -8.96 13.16 0.89
C GLU A 85 -9.10 14.17 -0.25
N GLU A 86 -8.32 13.98 -1.31
CA GLU A 86 -8.34 14.85 -2.50
C GLU A 86 -9.36 14.41 -3.56
N GLY A 87 -10.14 13.36 -3.29
CA GLY A 87 -11.20 12.86 -4.18
C GLY A 87 -10.71 12.12 -5.42
N ARG A 88 -9.42 11.78 -5.51
CA ARG A 88 -8.83 10.96 -6.57
C ARG A 88 -9.06 9.47 -6.32
N LEU A 89 -10.32 9.06 -6.41
CA LEU A 89 -10.76 7.71 -6.04
C LEU A 89 -10.11 6.60 -6.86
N ASP A 90 -9.80 6.83 -8.14
CA ASP A 90 -9.11 5.84 -8.98
C ASP A 90 -7.68 5.56 -8.51
N GLU A 91 -6.94 6.61 -8.13
CA GLU A 91 -5.58 6.48 -7.60
C GLU A 91 -5.58 5.78 -6.24
N ALA A 92 -6.53 6.17 -5.36
CA ALA A 92 -6.74 5.49 -4.10
C ALA A 92 -7.06 4.00 -4.28
N LYS A 93 -7.95 3.67 -5.22
CA LYS A 93 -8.34 2.29 -5.53
C LYS A 93 -7.13 1.47 -5.96
N LEU A 94 -6.30 1.97 -6.87
CA LEU A 94 -5.08 1.27 -7.33
C LEU A 94 -4.13 0.96 -6.17
N ALA A 95 -3.88 1.93 -5.28
CA ALA A 95 -2.99 1.74 -4.13
C ALA A 95 -3.57 0.73 -3.11
N LEU A 96 -4.88 0.76 -2.88
CA LEU A 96 -5.55 -0.17 -1.96
C LEU A 96 -5.67 -1.58 -2.53
N GLU A 97 -5.88 -1.74 -3.84
CA GLU A 97 -5.90 -3.06 -4.50
C GLU A 97 -4.52 -3.72 -4.43
N ASP A 98 -3.46 -2.94 -4.60
CA ASP A 98 -2.08 -3.40 -4.42
C ASP A 98 -1.84 -3.88 -2.97
N LEU A 99 -2.26 -3.10 -1.97
CA LEU A 99 -2.21 -3.51 -0.57
C LEU A 99 -3.02 -4.79 -0.28
N ALA A 100 -4.25 -4.86 -0.80
CA ALA A 100 -5.13 -6.02 -0.59
C ALA A 100 -4.51 -7.31 -1.16
N ALA A 101 -3.84 -7.23 -2.31
CA ALA A 101 -3.23 -8.38 -2.98
C ALA A 101 -1.84 -8.74 -2.42
N GLY A 102 -1.02 -7.75 -2.09
CA GLY A 102 0.41 -7.93 -1.80
C GLY A 102 0.80 -7.89 -0.32
N ALA A 103 -0.05 -7.34 0.56
CA ALA A 103 0.35 -7.13 1.94
C ALA A 103 0.54 -8.43 2.72
N SER A 104 1.55 -8.43 3.58
CA SER A 104 1.92 -9.58 4.41
C SER A 104 0.96 -9.77 5.58
N ALA A 105 0.56 -8.68 6.23
CA ALA A 105 -0.30 -8.70 7.40
C ALA A 105 -1.79 -8.77 7.02
N ARG A 106 -2.55 -9.64 7.70
CA ARG A 106 -4.00 -9.74 7.51
C ARG A 106 -4.71 -8.41 7.76
N GLN A 107 -4.33 -7.70 8.82
CA GLN A 107 -4.96 -6.45 9.23
C GLN A 107 -4.81 -5.36 8.16
N VAL A 108 -3.71 -5.38 7.39
CA VAL A 108 -3.50 -4.48 6.25
C VAL A 108 -4.49 -4.81 5.14
N ARG A 109 -4.60 -6.09 4.75
CA ARG A 109 -5.55 -6.54 3.73
C ARG A 109 -7.00 -6.25 4.14
N GLU A 110 -7.33 -6.42 5.41
CA GLU A 110 -8.64 -6.11 6.00
C GLU A 110 -8.96 -4.61 5.83
N LYS A 111 -8.07 -3.73 6.28
CA LYS A 111 -8.26 -2.28 6.16
C LYS A 111 -8.37 -1.85 4.69
N ALA A 112 -7.53 -2.40 3.81
CA ALA A 112 -7.55 -2.08 2.38
C ALA A 112 -8.87 -2.47 1.72
N ASN A 113 -9.35 -3.70 1.94
CA ASN A 113 -10.65 -4.16 1.42
C ASN A 113 -11.82 -3.35 2.00
N PHE A 114 -11.79 -2.98 3.28
CA PHE A 114 -12.85 -2.15 3.85
C PHE A 114 -12.94 -0.78 3.18
N LEU A 115 -11.80 -0.13 2.92
CA LEU A 115 -11.75 1.16 2.23
C LEU A 115 -12.18 1.04 0.77
N LEU A 116 -11.76 -0.03 0.06
CA LEU A 116 -12.21 -0.33 -1.30
C LEU A 116 -13.73 -0.50 -1.38
N GLY A 117 -14.33 -1.16 -0.40
CA GLY A 117 -15.78 -1.25 -0.26
C GLY A 117 -16.43 0.12 -0.19
N GLY A 118 -15.91 1.02 0.65
CA GLY A 118 -16.43 2.39 0.80
C GLY A 118 -16.31 3.23 -0.48
N ILE A 119 -15.18 3.13 -1.19
CA ILE A 119 -14.99 3.79 -2.50
C ILE A 119 -16.00 3.25 -3.52
N ALA A 120 -16.21 1.93 -3.55
CA ALA A 120 -17.17 1.30 -4.44
C ALA A 120 -18.62 1.75 -4.16
N GLU A 121 -19.00 1.92 -2.88
CA GLU A 121 -20.30 2.51 -2.54
C GLU A 121 -20.43 3.97 -2.96
N GLN A 122 -19.40 4.79 -2.73
CA GLN A 122 -19.39 6.20 -3.13
C GLN A 122 -19.53 6.36 -4.65
N THR A 123 -18.99 5.42 -5.42
CA THR A 123 -19.03 5.42 -6.89
C THR A 123 -20.25 4.70 -7.47
N GLY A 124 -21.10 4.11 -6.63
CA GLY A 124 -22.30 3.38 -7.05
C GLY A 124 -22.03 1.95 -7.55
N ASP A 125 -20.79 1.47 -7.52
CA ASP A 125 -20.45 0.07 -7.85
C ASP A 125 -20.74 -0.85 -6.67
N ARG A 126 -22.03 -1.10 -6.48
CA ARG A 126 -22.53 -1.93 -5.38
C ARG A 126 -22.05 -3.38 -5.42
N GLU A 127 -21.85 -3.93 -6.61
CA GLU A 127 -21.31 -5.28 -6.74
C GLU A 127 -19.87 -5.34 -6.24
N ALA A 128 -19.04 -4.36 -6.60
CA ALA A 128 -17.69 -4.26 -6.05
C ALA A 128 -17.70 -4.04 -4.54
N ALA A 129 -18.58 -3.18 -4.02
CA ALA A 129 -18.70 -2.95 -2.58
C ALA A 129 -18.96 -4.25 -1.81
N LEU A 130 -19.94 -5.04 -2.25
CA LEU A 130 -20.25 -6.35 -1.66
C LEU A 130 -19.06 -7.32 -1.75
N ARG A 131 -18.34 -7.34 -2.88
CA ARG A 131 -17.14 -8.20 -3.02
C ARG A 131 -16.07 -7.84 -2.00
N TYR A 132 -15.72 -6.56 -1.87
CA TYR A 132 -14.68 -6.13 -0.94
C TYR A 132 -15.07 -6.31 0.53
N TYR A 133 -16.31 -6.00 0.92
CA TYR A 133 -16.75 -6.24 2.30
C TYR A 133 -16.81 -7.73 2.64
N ARG A 134 -17.21 -8.59 1.70
CA ARG A 134 -17.15 -10.04 1.92
C ARG A 134 -15.73 -10.53 2.11
N GLU A 135 -14.75 -9.91 1.44
CA GLU A 135 -13.35 -10.25 1.65
C GLU A 135 -12.86 -9.87 3.06
N VAL A 136 -13.32 -8.72 3.61
CA VAL A 136 -13.08 -8.36 5.02
C VAL A 136 -13.62 -9.46 5.97
N VAL A 137 -14.80 -10.00 5.67
CA VAL A 137 -15.41 -11.10 6.43
C VAL A 137 -14.59 -12.39 6.31
N ASN A 138 -14.19 -12.75 5.09
CA ASN A 138 -13.40 -13.96 4.82
C ASN A 138 -12.05 -13.95 5.53
N LEU A 139 -11.38 -12.80 5.56
CA LEU A 139 -10.09 -12.65 6.25
C LEU A 139 -10.22 -12.91 7.76
N ASN A 140 -11.37 -12.61 8.37
CA ASN A 140 -11.58 -12.67 9.82
C ASN A 140 -12.54 -13.79 10.27
N LEU A 141 -12.60 -14.90 9.53
CA LEU A 141 -13.43 -16.05 9.93
C LEU A 141 -12.99 -16.56 11.32
N GLY A 142 -13.92 -16.50 12.28
CA GLY A 142 -13.70 -16.98 13.66
C GLY A 142 -13.12 -15.94 14.63
N GLU A 143 -12.94 -14.69 14.19
CA GLU A 143 -12.46 -13.60 15.04
C GLU A 143 -13.48 -12.45 15.14
N SER A 144 -13.33 -11.58 16.14
CA SER A 144 -14.13 -10.36 16.29
C SER A 144 -13.25 -9.15 16.01
N GLY A 145 -13.69 -8.27 15.12
CA GLY A 145 -12.93 -7.08 14.70
C GLY A 145 -13.85 -5.93 14.34
N ARG A 146 -13.43 -4.70 14.60
CA ARG A 146 -14.26 -3.51 14.34
C ARG A 146 -14.62 -3.35 12.87
N LEU A 147 -13.68 -3.62 11.95
CA LEU A 147 -13.95 -3.53 10.51
C LEU A 147 -14.77 -4.72 10.01
N LEU A 148 -14.59 -5.91 10.60
CA LEU A 148 -15.45 -7.07 10.36
C LEU A 148 -16.93 -6.75 10.63
N GLU A 149 -17.25 -6.25 11.83
CA GLU A 149 -18.65 -5.96 12.19
C GLU A 149 -19.25 -4.88 11.27
N LYS A 150 -18.49 -3.81 11.02
CA LYS A 150 -18.91 -2.79 10.05
C LYS A 150 -19.12 -3.35 8.64
N ALA A 151 -18.28 -4.28 8.18
CA ALA A 151 -18.42 -4.87 6.87
C ALA A 151 -19.71 -5.72 6.78
N LYS A 152 -20.05 -6.47 7.83
CA LYS A 152 -21.32 -7.23 7.90
C LYS A 152 -22.53 -6.29 7.85
N GLU A 153 -22.52 -5.20 8.62
CA GLU A 153 -23.56 -4.18 8.61
C GLU A 153 -23.77 -3.61 7.19
N ARG A 154 -22.68 -3.20 6.52
CA ARG A 154 -22.75 -2.68 5.15
C ARG A 154 -23.26 -3.72 4.14
N ILE A 155 -22.85 -4.99 4.28
CA ILE A 155 -23.38 -6.07 3.43
C ILE A 155 -24.89 -6.20 3.59
N GLU A 156 -25.41 -6.22 4.82
CA GLU A 156 -26.84 -6.34 5.09
C GLU A 156 -27.63 -5.17 4.51
N GLU A 157 -27.16 -3.94 4.74
CA GLU A 157 -27.78 -2.72 4.20
C GLU A 157 -27.81 -2.74 2.67
N LEU A 158 -26.68 -3.08 2.05
CA LEU A 158 -26.58 -3.23 0.61
C LEU A 158 -27.48 -4.35 0.10
N GLU A 159 -27.65 -5.48 0.77
CA GLU A 159 -28.53 -6.55 0.28
C GLU A 159 -30.02 -6.20 0.43
N LEU A 160 -30.39 -5.51 1.52
CA LEU A 160 -31.76 -5.05 1.76
C LEU A 160 -32.22 -4.01 0.75
N ALA A 161 -31.34 -3.07 0.37
CA ALA A 161 -31.65 -2.08 -0.66
C ALA A 161 -32.05 -2.76 -1.99
N ARG A 162 -31.49 -3.94 -2.31
CA ARG A 162 -31.77 -4.68 -3.57
C ARG A 162 -33.20 -5.14 -3.67
N LYS A 163 -33.72 -5.57 -2.53
CA LYS A 163 -35.04 -6.20 -2.45
C LYS A 163 -36.16 -5.16 -2.56
N ARG A 164 -35.81 -3.87 -2.48
CA ARG A 164 -36.73 -2.73 -2.55
C ARG A 164 -36.77 -2.05 -3.92
N GLU A 165 -35.83 -2.40 -4.82
CA GLU A 165 -35.73 -1.97 -6.21
C GLU A 165 -36.50 -2.94 -7.13
#